data_AF-A0A951QQL3-F1
#
_entry.id   AF-A0A951QQL3-F1
#
_cell.length_a   1.000
_cell.length_b   1.000
_cell.length_c   1.000
_cell.angle_alpha   90.00
_cell.angle_beta   90.00
_cell.angle_gamma   90.00
#
_symmetry.space_group_name_H-M   'P 1'
#
loop_
_entity.id
_entity.type
_entity.pdbx_description
1 polymer ?
#
loop_
_entity_poly.entity_id
_entity_poly.type
_entity_poly.pdbx_seq_one_letter_code
_entity_poly.pdbx_strand_id
1 'polypeptide(L)'
;MVKLQDIKQGLGNYAYLKGDRELTLQIQIKLIALGLLSIGEDDGSYGSKTDSALKTFVGYFPAIKPDNISSEFAKALIETKILVPQAGINLIKLFENFFPEAYPDPLSGGIPITIGWGCTKKEDGSKWVMGDCITKEKADYLLISQLKTQYQPILQASVPYWAEMNSNQKGALLSFAYNLGAEFMTKGDFQSIRIVLKEKQWDDLPKILKLYHNPRSENVKLGLFRRRSAEGYLWSDMKMNAQQAFKLSQEIKKITL
;
A
#
# COMPACT_ATOMS: atom_id res chain seq x y z
N MET A 1 -9.93 -22.77 -26.29
CA MET A 1 -9.77 -21.59 -25.41
C MET A 1 -9.22 -22.07 -24.08
N VAL A 2 -8.19 -21.41 -23.57
CA VAL A 2 -7.51 -21.84 -22.34
C VAL A 2 -8.18 -21.19 -21.13
N LYS A 3 -8.50 -21.99 -20.09
CA LYS A 3 -8.94 -21.44 -18.81
C LYS A 3 -7.72 -21.12 -17.96
N LEU A 4 -7.75 -19.99 -17.26
CA LEU A 4 -6.63 -19.50 -16.43
C LEU A 4 -6.19 -20.56 -15.40
N GLN A 5 -7.13 -21.30 -14.83
CA GLN A 5 -6.90 -22.38 -13.85
C GLN A 5 -6.24 -23.64 -14.45
N ASP A 6 -6.29 -23.80 -15.77
CA ASP A 6 -5.79 -24.99 -16.47
C ASP A 6 -4.37 -24.79 -17.03
N ILE A 7 -3.76 -23.60 -16.82
CA ILE A 7 -2.40 -23.29 -17.26
C ILE A 7 -1.40 -24.07 -16.41
N LYS A 8 -1.02 -25.25 -16.92
CA LYS A 8 0.04 -26.11 -16.35
C LYS A 8 1.35 -26.02 -17.13
N GLN A 9 1.26 -25.80 -18.44
CA GLN A 9 2.39 -25.50 -19.31
C GLN A 9 2.28 -24.02 -19.70
N GLY A 10 3.39 -23.29 -19.61
CA GLY A 10 3.39 -21.85 -19.91
C GLY A 10 3.00 -21.57 -21.36
N LEU A 11 2.25 -20.48 -21.58
CA LEU A 11 1.72 -20.09 -22.89
C LEU A 11 2.64 -19.12 -23.66
N GLY A 12 3.86 -18.92 -23.16
CA GLY A 12 4.78 -17.92 -23.70
C GLY A 12 4.44 -16.52 -23.22
N ASN A 13 4.59 -15.52 -24.08
CA ASN A 13 4.48 -14.12 -23.69
C ASN A 13 3.05 -13.56 -23.74
N TYR A 14 2.87 -12.33 -23.23
CA TYR A 14 1.56 -11.67 -23.21
C TYR A 14 0.94 -11.41 -24.59
N ALA A 15 1.72 -11.47 -25.69
CA ALA A 15 1.15 -11.35 -27.02
C ALA A 15 0.20 -12.50 -27.36
N TYR A 16 0.32 -13.66 -26.68
CA TYR A 16 -0.65 -14.76 -26.76
C TYR A 16 -2.08 -14.29 -26.49
N LEU A 17 -2.27 -13.32 -25.58
CA LEU A 17 -3.58 -12.80 -25.18
C LEU A 17 -4.33 -12.12 -26.34
N LYS A 18 -3.62 -11.61 -27.36
CA LYS A 18 -4.28 -11.06 -28.56
C LYS A 18 -5.14 -12.08 -29.30
N GLY A 19 -4.80 -13.37 -29.20
CA GLY A 19 -5.51 -14.47 -29.85
C GLY A 19 -6.49 -15.22 -28.96
N ASP A 20 -6.51 -14.97 -27.65
CA ASP A 20 -7.38 -15.68 -26.69
C ASP A 20 -8.20 -14.68 -25.86
N ARG A 21 -9.33 -14.25 -26.43
CA ARG A 21 -10.25 -13.29 -25.82
C ARG A 21 -10.76 -13.75 -24.45
N GLU A 22 -11.05 -15.04 -24.31
CA GLU A 22 -11.61 -15.62 -23.09
C GLU A 22 -10.58 -15.67 -21.96
N LEU A 23 -9.32 -16.02 -22.27
CA LEU A 23 -8.24 -15.95 -21.29
C LEU A 23 -7.94 -14.50 -20.90
N THR A 24 -7.95 -13.59 -21.86
CA THR A 24 -7.74 -12.15 -21.62
C THR A 24 -8.80 -11.61 -20.66
N LEU A 25 -10.06 -11.95 -20.89
CA LEU A 25 -11.18 -11.55 -20.03
C LEU A 25 -10.99 -12.08 -18.59
N GLN A 26 -10.65 -13.36 -18.43
CA GLN A 26 -10.38 -13.96 -17.11
C GLN A 26 -9.25 -13.22 -16.37
N ILE A 27 -8.18 -12.86 -17.06
CA ILE A 27 -7.05 -12.11 -16.50
C ILE A 27 -7.47 -10.68 -16.12
N GLN A 28 -8.18 -9.96 -16.99
CA GLN A 28 -8.68 -8.61 -16.72
C GLN A 28 -9.56 -8.59 -15.48
N ILE A 29 -10.49 -9.54 -15.33
CA ILE A 29 -11.35 -9.66 -14.13
C ILE A 29 -10.51 -9.80 -12.86
N LYS A 30 -9.43 -10.59 -12.89
CA LYS A 30 -8.51 -10.71 -11.73
C LYS A 30 -7.75 -9.42 -11.47
N LEU A 31 -7.26 -8.74 -12.51
CA LEU A 31 -6.55 -7.47 -12.36
C LEU A 31 -7.48 -6.35 -11.82
N ILE A 32 -8.75 -6.33 -12.23
CA ILE A 32 -9.78 -5.43 -11.68
C ILE A 32 -10.01 -5.74 -10.20
N ALA A 33 -10.18 -7.02 -9.83
CA ALA A 33 -10.35 -7.42 -8.44
C ALA A 33 -9.15 -7.04 -7.55
N LEU A 34 -7.95 -7.00 -8.12
CA LEU A 34 -6.72 -6.54 -7.46
C LEU A 34 -6.53 -5.02 -7.51
N GLY A 35 -7.41 -4.28 -8.19
CA GLY A 35 -7.34 -2.82 -8.36
C GLY A 35 -6.19 -2.35 -9.25
N LEU A 36 -5.67 -3.23 -10.12
CA LEU A 36 -4.63 -2.92 -11.10
C LEU A 36 -5.17 -2.51 -12.47
N LEU A 37 -6.45 -2.76 -12.71
CA LEU A 37 -7.18 -2.38 -13.92
C LEU A 37 -8.52 -1.74 -13.50
N SER A 38 -9.04 -0.81 -14.30
CA SER A 38 -10.25 -0.07 -13.91
C SER A 38 -11.50 -0.94 -14.12
N ILE A 39 -12.53 -0.74 -13.29
CA ILE A 39 -13.82 -1.41 -13.47
C ILE A 39 -14.38 -1.08 -14.86
N GLY A 40 -14.79 -2.10 -15.61
CA GLY A 40 -15.31 -1.97 -16.97
C GLY A 40 -14.25 -2.05 -18.08
N GLU A 41 -12.97 -2.27 -17.73
CA GLU A 41 -11.88 -2.50 -18.70
C GLU A 41 -11.63 -3.99 -18.99
N ASP A 42 -12.57 -4.85 -18.62
CA ASP A 42 -12.61 -6.29 -18.93
C ASP A 42 -13.34 -6.57 -20.26
N ASP A 43 -12.83 -5.98 -21.34
CA ASP A 43 -13.38 -6.09 -22.70
C ASP A 43 -12.95 -7.37 -23.46
N GLY A 44 -12.05 -8.17 -22.88
CA GLY A 44 -11.42 -9.33 -23.50
C GLY A 44 -10.34 -8.96 -24.53
N SER A 45 -9.95 -7.70 -24.64
CA SER A 45 -8.95 -7.21 -25.60
C SER A 45 -7.62 -6.90 -24.90
N TYR A 46 -6.54 -7.51 -25.36
CA TYR A 46 -5.21 -7.22 -24.84
C TYR A 46 -4.64 -5.94 -25.47
N GLY A 47 -4.64 -4.85 -24.69
CA GLY A 47 -4.09 -3.55 -25.06
C GLY A 47 -3.09 -3.01 -24.02
N SER A 48 -2.69 -1.74 -24.18
CA SER A 48 -1.66 -1.10 -23.33
C SER A 48 -2.04 -1.04 -21.85
N LYS A 49 -3.33 -0.93 -21.53
CA LYS A 49 -3.83 -0.92 -20.15
C LYS A 49 -3.66 -2.28 -19.48
N THR A 50 -4.12 -3.34 -20.13
CA THR A 50 -3.94 -4.73 -19.69
C THR A 50 -2.46 -5.08 -19.55
N ASP A 51 -1.63 -4.67 -20.52
CA ASP A 51 -0.17 -4.85 -20.46
C ASP A 51 0.47 -4.16 -19.24
N SER A 52 0.11 -2.89 -19.00
CA SER A 52 0.61 -2.12 -17.87
C SER A 52 0.18 -2.74 -16.53
N ALA A 53 -1.07 -3.21 -16.43
CA ALA A 53 -1.61 -3.88 -15.25
C ALA A 53 -0.90 -5.22 -14.99
N LEU A 54 -0.61 -6.01 -16.04
CA LEU A 54 0.14 -7.26 -15.94
C LEU A 54 1.58 -7.03 -15.48
N LYS A 55 2.28 -6.06 -16.06
CA LYS A 55 3.65 -5.69 -15.65
C LYS A 55 3.68 -5.22 -14.20
N THR A 56 2.69 -4.43 -13.81
CA THR A 56 2.51 -4.01 -12.41
C THR A 56 2.28 -5.20 -11.49
N PHE A 57 1.41 -6.13 -11.88
CA PHE A 57 1.14 -7.37 -11.13
C PHE A 57 2.41 -8.19 -10.92
N VAL A 58 3.15 -8.50 -11.99
CA VAL A 58 4.40 -9.28 -11.90
C VAL A 58 5.47 -8.56 -11.08
N GLY A 59 5.48 -7.23 -11.06
CA GLY A 59 6.35 -6.45 -10.18
C GLY A 59 6.21 -6.77 -8.67
N TYR A 60 5.05 -7.31 -8.24
CA TYR A 60 4.86 -7.78 -6.86
C TYR A 60 5.45 -9.17 -6.58
N PHE A 61 5.85 -9.91 -7.61
CA PHE A 61 6.30 -11.29 -7.52
C PHE A 61 7.65 -11.46 -8.23
N PRO A 62 8.77 -11.14 -7.58
CA PRO A 62 10.11 -11.19 -8.20
C PRO A 62 10.50 -12.56 -8.77
N ALA A 63 9.88 -13.63 -8.29
CA ALA A 63 10.10 -14.99 -8.79
C ALA A 63 9.43 -15.26 -10.15
N ILE A 64 8.46 -14.44 -10.57
CA ILE A 64 7.75 -14.57 -11.84
C ILE A 64 8.51 -13.77 -12.91
N LYS A 65 8.91 -14.44 -13.99
CA LYS A 65 9.56 -13.77 -15.13
C LYS A 65 8.59 -12.77 -15.78
N PRO A 66 9.01 -11.51 -16.03
CA PRO A 66 8.21 -10.55 -16.77
C PRO A 66 7.79 -11.06 -18.15
N ASP A 67 6.63 -10.59 -18.61
CA ASP A 67 6.08 -10.90 -19.94
C ASP A 67 5.93 -12.40 -20.23
N ASN A 68 5.67 -13.22 -19.21
CA ASN A 68 5.51 -14.67 -19.34
C ASN A 68 4.24 -15.17 -18.64
N ILE A 69 3.37 -15.87 -19.37
CA ILE A 69 2.16 -16.53 -18.86
C ILE A 69 2.53 -17.95 -18.44
N SER A 70 3.16 -18.06 -17.28
CA SER A 70 3.59 -19.34 -16.67
C SER A 70 2.52 -19.94 -15.75
N SER A 71 2.74 -21.18 -15.30
CA SER A 71 1.97 -21.79 -14.20
C SER A 71 2.08 -20.98 -12.91
N GLU A 72 3.26 -20.43 -12.62
CA GLU A 72 3.50 -19.62 -11.42
C GLU A 72 2.74 -18.29 -11.50
N PHE A 73 2.70 -17.67 -12.69
CA PHE A 73 1.88 -16.49 -12.96
C PHE A 73 0.39 -16.79 -12.76
N ALA A 74 -0.13 -17.84 -13.39
CA ALA A 74 -1.54 -18.21 -13.27
C ALA A 74 -1.91 -18.49 -11.81
N LYS A 75 -1.09 -19.26 -11.10
CA LYS A 75 -1.26 -19.56 -9.67
C LYS A 75 -1.28 -18.29 -8.83
N ALA A 76 -0.29 -17.41 -9.00
CA ALA A 76 -0.21 -16.16 -8.26
C ALA A 76 -1.44 -15.28 -8.50
N LEU A 77 -1.90 -15.16 -9.75
CA LEU A 77 -3.05 -14.32 -10.11
C LEU A 77 -4.37 -14.87 -9.55
N ILE A 78 -4.50 -16.20 -9.44
CA ILE A 78 -5.68 -16.86 -8.87
C ILE A 78 -5.73 -16.73 -7.33
N GLU A 79 -4.59 -16.97 -6.68
CA GLU A 79 -4.47 -17.06 -5.23
C GLU A 79 -4.44 -15.68 -4.55
N THR A 80 -3.87 -14.67 -5.22
CA THR A 80 -3.76 -13.33 -4.65
C THR A 80 -5.13 -12.70 -4.49
N LYS A 81 -5.45 -12.32 -3.24
CA LYS A 81 -6.69 -11.59 -2.90
C LYS A 81 -6.45 -10.11 -2.66
N ILE A 82 -5.26 -9.77 -2.17
CA ILE A 82 -4.90 -8.41 -1.74
C ILE A 82 -3.47 -8.11 -2.18
N LEU A 83 -3.31 -7.01 -2.92
CA LEU A 83 -2.02 -6.37 -3.17
C LEU A 83 -1.93 -5.09 -2.35
N VAL A 84 -0.80 -4.93 -1.66
CA VAL A 84 -0.52 -3.71 -0.89
C VAL A 84 0.10 -2.69 -1.82
N PRO A 85 -0.45 -1.47 -1.94
CA PRO A 85 0.13 -0.42 -2.75
C PRO A 85 1.60 -0.17 -2.45
N GLN A 86 2.47 -0.39 -3.46
CA GLN A 86 3.92 -0.24 -3.30
C GLN A 86 4.33 1.17 -2.86
N ALA A 87 3.60 2.19 -3.34
CA ALA A 87 3.83 3.57 -2.92
C ALA A 87 3.62 3.77 -1.41
N GLY A 88 2.62 3.12 -0.81
CA GLY A 88 2.38 3.15 0.63
C GLY A 88 3.48 2.46 1.42
N ILE A 89 3.92 1.26 0.97
CA ILE A 89 5.04 0.54 1.60
C ILE A 89 6.29 1.42 1.62
N ASN A 90 6.64 1.99 0.46
CA ASN A 90 7.84 2.80 0.34
C ASN A 90 7.76 4.08 1.19
N LEU A 91 6.59 4.73 1.24
CA LEU A 91 6.40 5.92 2.04
C LEU A 91 6.52 5.63 3.54
N ILE A 92 5.92 4.52 4.02
CA ILE A 92 6.06 4.07 5.41
C ILE A 92 7.54 3.88 5.76
N LYS A 93 8.28 3.13 4.94
CA LYS A 93 9.72 2.87 5.19
C LYS A 93 10.55 4.16 5.29
N LEU A 94 10.24 5.17 4.48
CA LEU A 94 10.92 6.47 4.52
C LEU A 94 10.67 7.25 5.81
N PHE A 95 9.53 7.05 6.49
CA PHE A 95 9.21 7.73 7.74
C PHE A 95 9.58 6.93 8.99
N GLU A 96 9.41 5.61 8.98
CA GLU A 96 9.67 4.77 10.15
C GLU A 96 11.17 4.52 10.36
N ASN A 97 11.97 4.57 9.30
CA ASN A 97 13.36 4.08 9.26
C ASN A 97 13.48 2.58 9.62
N PHE A 98 14.64 2.00 9.34
CA PHE A 98 14.93 0.60 9.66
C PHE A 98 15.79 0.49 10.91
N PHE A 99 15.30 -0.21 11.92
CA PHE A 99 16.04 -0.54 13.14
C PHE A 99 16.26 -2.06 13.22
N PRO A 100 17.51 -2.56 13.05
CA PRO A 100 17.78 -4.00 13.04
C PRO A 100 17.66 -4.65 14.42
N GLU A 101 17.71 -3.85 15.49
CA GLU A 101 17.67 -4.29 16.88
C GLU A 101 16.42 -3.77 17.59
N ALA A 102 15.86 -4.59 18.47
CA ALA A 102 14.72 -4.24 19.30
C ALA A 102 15.03 -3.04 20.21
N TYR A 103 14.17 -2.02 20.20
CA TYR A 103 14.30 -0.82 21.01
C TYR A 103 12.99 -0.46 21.73
N PRO A 104 13.06 0.17 22.92
CA PRO A 104 11.88 0.68 23.60
C PRO A 104 11.34 1.92 22.90
N ASP A 105 10.01 2.03 22.76
CA ASP A 105 9.40 3.30 22.33
C ASP A 105 9.70 4.41 23.37
N PRO A 106 10.41 5.49 22.99
CA PRO A 106 10.80 6.56 23.90
C PRO A 106 9.61 7.28 24.55
N LEU A 107 8.44 7.27 23.90
CA LEU A 107 7.26 8.04 24.32
C LEU A 107 6.31 7.22 25.21
N SER A 108 6.48 5.91 25.30
CA SER A 108 5.55 5.00 25.96
C SER A 108 6.02 4.51 27.34
N GLY A 109 7.21 4.95 27.79
CA GLY A 109 7.78 4.49 29.06
C GLY A 109 8.42 3.10 28.99
N GLY A 110 8.78 2.62 27.78
CA GLY A 110 9.60 1.41 27.60
C GLY A 110 8.90 0.24 26.89
N ILE A 111 7.58 0.27 26.73
CA ILE A 111 6.77 -0.77 26.06
C ILE A 111 5.72 -0.08 25.18
N PRO A 112 5.44 -0.50 23.93
CA PRO A 112 5.94 -1.70 23.28
C PRO A 112 7.41 -1.62 22.86
N ILE A 113 8.05 -2.78 22.80
CA ILE A 113 9.33 -2.96 22.11
C ILE A 113 9.05 -2.97 20.60
N THR A 114 9.82 -2.18 19.87
CA THR A 114 9.66 -1.94 18.44
C THR A 114 10.91 -2.42 17.72
N ILE A 115 10.76 -2.95 16.50
CA ILE A 115 11.88 -3.39 15.65
C ILE A 115 11.53 -3.20 14.17
N GLY A 116 12.55 -3.20 13.31
CA GLY A 116 12.40 -3.11 11.86
C GLY A 116 11.82 -1.77 11.45
N TRP A 117 10.70 -1.80 10.72
CA TRP A 117 9.98 -0.63 10.21
C TRP A 117 8.88 -0.12 11.15
N GLY A 118 9.05 -0.24 12.47
CA GLY A 118 8.03 0.18 13.44
C GLY A 118 7.11 -0.95 13.93
N CYS A 119 7.52 -2.21 13.79
CA CYS A 119 6.70 -3.36 14.17
C CYS A 119 6.81 -3.65 15.69
N THR A 120 5.66 -3.76 16.37
CA THR A 120 5.57 -4.05 17.81
C THR A 120 5.23 -5.50 18.16
N LYS A 121 4.95 -6.32 17.15
CA LYS A 121 4.62 -7.75 17.27
C LYS A 121 5.32 -8.57 16.17
N LYS A 122 5.63 -9.83 16.49
CA LYS A 122 6.11 -10.86 15.56
C LYS A 122 4.96 -11.40 14.71
N GLU A 123 5.27 -12.26 13.74
CA GLU A 123 4.29 -12.84 12.80
C GLU A 123 3.22 -13.70 13.49
N ASP A 124 3.62 -14.40 14.55
CA ASP A 124 2.73 -15.20 15.40
C ASP A 124 1.92 -14.34 16.39
N GLY A 125 2.10 -13.01 16.37
CA GLY A 125 1.45 -12.07 17.28
C GLY A 125 2.14 -11.89 18.64
N SER A 126 3.20 -12.64 18.92
CA SER A 126 4.00 -12.48 20.14
C SER A 126 4.75 -11.14 20.15
N LYS A 127 5.15 -10.69 21.34
CA LYS A 127 5.87 -9.41 21.52
C LYS A 127 7.37 -9.58 21.29
N TRP A 128 8.02 -8.53 20.83
CA TRP A 128 9.48 -8.42 20.81
C TRP A 128 10.04 -8.27 22.23
N VAL A 129 11.27 -8.73 22.43
CA VAL A 129 12.04 -8.52 23.66
C VAL A 129 13.37 -7.83 23.34
N MET A 130 13.97 -7.14 24.31
CA MET A 130 15.29 -6.52 24.14
C MET A 130 16.34 -7.59 23.76
N GLY A 131 17.20 -7.27 22.80
CA GLY A 131 18.18 -8.19 22.24
C GLY A 131 17.68 -8.98 21.01
N ASP A 132 16.38 -8.96 20.71
CA ASP A 132 15.89 -9.47 19.42
C ASP A 132 16.50 -8.68 18.26
N CYS A 133 16.87 -9.38 17.19
CA CYS A 133 17.41 -8.82 15.95
C CYS A 133 16.56 -9.25 14.75
N ILE A 134 16.51 -8.42 13.71
CA ILE A 134 15.80 -8.72 12.47
C ILE A 134 16.62 -8.29 11.25
N THR A 135 16.61 -9.11 10.19
CA THR A 135 17.16 -8.69 8.89
C THR A 135 16.22 -7.75 8.19
N LYS A 136 16.73 -6.96 7.25
CA LYS A 136 15.91 -6.04 6.45
C LYS A 136 14.86 -6.79 5.63
N GLU A 137 15.19 -7.96 5.11
CA GLU A 137 14.28 -8.81 4.32
C GLU A 137 13.13 -9.33 5.19
N LYS A 138 13.42 -9.76 6.42
CA LYS A 138 12.40 -10.22 7.35
C LYS A 138 11.52 -9.07 7.85
N ALA A 139 12.10 -7.89 8.06
CA ALA A 139 11.34 -6.68 8.39
C ALA A 139 10.44 -6.24 7.21
N ASP A 140 10.95 -6.31 5.97
CA ASP A 140 10.19 -6.02 4.75
C ASP A 140 8.99 -6.97 4.62
N TYR A 141 9.21 -8.28 4.84
CA TYR A 141 8.15 -9.27 4.85
C TYR A 141 7.12 -9.01 5.96
N LEU A 142 7.58 -8.74 7.19
CA LEU A 142 6.71 -8.49 8.33
C LEU A 142 5.83 -7.25 8.12
N LEU A 143 6.40 -6.16 7.61
CA LEU A 143 5.65 -4.95 7.27
C LEU A 143 4.56 -5.26 6.23
N ILE A 144 4.91 -5.95 5.15
CA ILE A 144 3.93 -6.30 4.10
C ILE A 144 2.84 -7.22 4.66
N SER A 145 3.20 -8.20 5.48
CA SER A 145 2.26 -9.12 6.13
C SER A 145 1.27 -8.37 7.02
N GLN A 146 1.76 -7.44 7.86
CA GLN A 146 0.90 -6.59 8.70
C GLN A 146 -0.03 -5.73 7.84
N LEU A 147 0.50 -5.07 6.81
CA LEU A 147 -0.33 -4.25 5.93
C LEU A 147 -1.43 -5.08 5.25
N LYS A 148 -1.12 -6.31 4.80
CA LYS A 148 -2.08 -7.24 4.18
C LYS A 148 -3.14 -7.76 5.14
N THR A 149 -2.80 -7.98 6.42
CA THR A 149 -3.66 -8.72 7.36
C THR A 149 -4.36 -7.84 8.38
N GLN A 150 -3.77 -6.70 8.74
CA GLN A 150 -4.21 -5.87 9.87
C GLN A 150 -4.59 -4.43 9.47
N TYR A 151 -4.15 -3.94 8.31
CA TYR A 151 -4.44 -2.55 7.89
C TYR A 151 -5.35 -2.51 6.66
N GLN A 152 -4.90 -3.03 5.51
CA GLN A 152 -5.63 -2.89 4.25
C GLN A 152 -7.03 -3.50 4.29
N PRO A 153 -7.30 -4.68 4.88
CA PRO A 153 -8.66 -5.20 4.97
C PRO A 153 -9.61 -4.26 5.73
N ILE A 154 -9.13 -3.63 6.81
CA ILE A 154 -9.91 -2.67 7.60
C ILE A 154 -10.22 -1.43 6.76
N LEU A 155 -9.23 -0.91 6.04
CA LEU A 155 -9.41 0.25 5.16
C LEU A 155 -10.33 -0.08 3.98
N GLN A 156 -10.17 -1.24 3.36
CA GLN A 156 -11.05 -1.74 2.29
C GLN A 156 -12.51 -1.81 2.72
N ALA A 157 -12.77 -2.23 3.96
CA ALA A 157 -14.12 -2.36 4.49
C ALA A 157 -14.72 -1.02 4.97
N SER A 158 -13.89 -0.08 5.43
CA SER A 158 -14.35 1.13 6.13
C SER A 158 -14.21 2.42 5.33
N VAL A 159 -13.31 2.49 4.34
CA VAL A 159 -13.14 3.66 3.47
C VAL A 159 -14.10 3.56 2.29
N PRO A 160 -15.05 4.49 2.14
CA PRO A 160 -15.98 4.48 1.02
C PRO A 160 -15.24 4.71 -0.30
N TYR A 161 -15.76 4.10 -1.37
CA TYR A 161 -15.18 4.19 -2.72
C TYR A 161 -13.72 3.70 -2.83
N TRP A 162 -13.25 2.87 -1.89
CA TRP A 162 -11.88 2.32 -1.92
C TRP A 162 -11.53 1.68 -3.28
N ALA A 163 -12.49 0.99 -3.91
CA ALA A 163 -12.29 0.36 -5.22
C ALA A 163 -11.95 1.38 -6.33
N GLU A 164 -12.48 2.60 -6.26
CA GLU A 164 -12.24 3.67 -7.23
C GLU A 164 -10.88 4.37 -7.02
N MET A 165 -10.29 4.25 -5.83
CA MET A 165 -9.01 4.88 -5.53
C MET A 165 -7.86 4.23 -6.29
N ASN A 166 -6.95 5.06 -6.80
CA ASN A 166 -5.72 4.56 -7.42
C ASN A 166 -4.72 4.06 -6.36
N SER A 167 -3.64 3.42 -6.82
CA SER A 167 -2.59 2.85 -5.94
C SER A 167 -1.97 3.89 -5.01
N ASN A 168 -1.73 5.11 -5.49
CA ASN A 168 -1.12 6.18 -4.68
C ASN A 168 -2.06 6.66 -3.58
N GLN A 169 -3.34 6.85 -3.89
CA GLN A 169 -4.38 7.23 -2.91
C GLN A 169 -4.52 6.17 -1.80
N LYS A 170 -4.62 4.89 -2.19
CA LYS A 170 -4.62 3.76 -1.25
C LYS A 170 -3.34 3.71 -0.41
N GLY A 171 -2.18 3.98 -1.04
CA GLY A 171 -0.88 4.04 -0.38
C GLY A 171 -0.76 5.16 0.65
N ALA A 172 -1.29 6.35 0.36
CA ALA A 172 -1.33 7.48 1.28
C ALA A 172 -2.16 7.17 2.52
N LEU A 173 -3.37 6.60 2.35
CA LEU A 173 -4.22 6.19 3.46
C LEU A 173 -3.61 5.06 4.29
N LEU A 174 -2.89 4.12 3.66
CA LEU A 174 -2.16 3.08 4.39
C LEU A 174 -1.02 3.66 5.22
N SER A 175 -0.25 4.62 4.70
CA SER A 175 0.79 5.31 5.48
C SER A 175 0.21 6.06 6.69
N PHE A 176 -0.93 6.73 6.49
CA PHE A 176 -1.65 7.43 7.54
C PHE A 176 -2.15 6.45 8.62
N ALA A 177 -2.79 5.37 8.18
CA ALA A 177 -3.29 4.30 9.04
C ALA A 177 -2.16 3.60 9.81
N TYR A 178 -1.00 3.38 9.19
CA TYR A 178 0.16 2.80 9.87
C TYR A 178 0.61 3.66 11.06
N ASN A 179 0.59 4.99 10.89
CA ASN A 179 1.01 5.93 11.92
C ASN A 179 -0.01 6.14 13.04
N LEU A 180 -1.30 6.20 12.71
CA LEU A 180 -2.35 6.66 13.62
C LEU A 180 -3.39 5.57 13.97
N GLY A 181 -3.29 4.40 13.35
CA GLY A 181 -4.18 3.26 13.54
C GLY A 181 -5.11 3.02 12.34
N ALA A 182 -5.35 1.74 12.03
CA ALA A 182 -6.20 1.31 10.91
C ALA A 182 -7.69 1.64 11.10
N GLU A 183 -8.14 1.85 12.33
CA GLU A 183 -9.55 2.09 12.66
C GLU A 183 -9.93 3.59 12.64
N PHE A 184 -9.13 4.46 12.01
CA PHE A 184 -9.39 5.91 12.00
C PHE A 184 -10.77 6.27 11.41
N MET A 185 -11.37 5.40 10.58
CA MET A 185 -12.73 5.59 10.05
C MET A 185 -13.85 5.38 11.08
N THR A 186 -13.58 4.70 12.20
CA THR A 186 -14.59 4.33 13.20
C THR A 186 -14.24 4.74 14.62
N LYS A 187 -12.94 4.90 14.95
CA LYS A 187 -12.43 5.22 16.29
C LYS A 187 -11.52 6.44 16.28
N GLY A 188 -11.44 7.12 17.42
CA GLY A 188 -10.60 8.31 17.61
C GLY A 188 -11.16 9.58 16.99
N ASP A 189 -10.43 10.69 17.16
CA ASP A 189 -10.79 12.02 16.68
C ASP A 189 -10.33 12.24 15.22
N PHE A 190 -11.08 11.66 14.29
CA PHE A 190 -10.78 11.68 12.85
C PHE A 190 -11.97 12.16 12.02
N GLN A 191 -12.79 13.05 12.57
CA GLN A 191 -14.07 13.40 11.95
C GLN A 191 -13.90 14.12 10.60
N SER A 192 -12.92 15.03 10.48
CA SER A 192 -12.70 15.78 9.24
C SER A 192 -12.25 14.88 8.08
N ILE A 193 -11.32 13.94 8.31
CA ILE A 193 -10.93 12.99 7.26
C ILE A 193 -12.09 12.05 6.88
N ARG A 194 -12.89 11.62 7.85
CA ARG A 194 -14.08 10.79 7.58
C ARG A 194 -15.08 11.50 6.69
N ILE A 195 -15.37 12.77 6.96
CA ILE A 195 -16.29 13.58 6.16
C ILE A 195 -15.75 13.71 4.73
N VAL A 196 -14.49 14.11 4.57
CA VAL A 196 -13.89 14.27 3.24
C VAL A 196 -13.92 12.97 2.41
N LEU A 197 -13.64 11.83 3.03
CA LEU A 197 -13.69 10.54 2.35
C LEU A 197 -15.13 10.12 1.99
N LYS A 198 -16.09 10.32 2.90
CA LYS A 198 -17.51 9.97 2.70
C LYS A 198 -18.21 10.84 1.66
N GLU A 199 -17.99 12.14 1.71
CA GLU A 199 -18.61 13.11 0.79
C GLU A 199 -17.85 13.24 -0.53
N LYS A 200 -16.84 12.38 -0.77
CA LYS A 200 -15.98 12.38 -1.97
C LYS A 200 -15.32 13.73 -2.26
N GLN A 201 -15.05 14.52 -1.22
CA GLN A 201 -14.34 15.80 -1.30
C GLN A 201 -12.81 15.59 -1.40
N TRP A 202 -12.39 14.66 -2.26
CA TRP A 202 -11.02 14.12 -2.26
C TRP A 202 -9.92 15.14 -2.53
N ASP A 203 -10.25 16.24 -3.21
CA ASP A 203 -9.33 17.35 -3.46
C ASP A 203 -8.94 18.10 -2.17
N ASP A 204 -9.79 18.06 -1.13
CA ASP A 204 -9.51 18.65 0.17
C ASP A 204 -8.68 17.75 1.09
N LEU A 205 -8.56 16.45 0.77
CA LEU A 205 -7.89 15.48 1.64
C LEU A 205 -6.43 15.88 1.98
N PRO A 206 -5.59 16.36 1.04
CA PRO A 206 -4.24 16.81 1.35
C PRO A 206 -4.18 17.92 2.41
N LYS A 207 -5.16 18.83 2.42
CA LYS A 207 -5.28 19.89 3.42
C LYS A 207 -5.71 19.31 4.77
N ILE A 208 -6.71 18.42 4.76
CA ILE A 208 -7.23 17.80 5.99
C ILE A 208 -6.19 16.89 6.66
N LEU A 209 -5.41 16.12 5.89
CA LEU A 209 -4.33 15.28 6.42
C LEU A 209 -3.37 16.10 7.29
N LYS A 210 -3.03 17.32 6.86
CA LYS A 210 -2.10 18.20 7.58
C LYS A 210 -2.58 18.61 8.96
N LEU A 211 -3.88 18.51 9.28
CA LEU A 211 -4.41 18.78 10.63
C LEU A 211 -3.99 17.72 11.66
N TYR A 212 -3.63 16.51 11.20
CA TYR A 212 -3.24 15.38 12.05
C TYR A 212 -1.73 15.38 12.35
N HIS A 213 -1.26 16.47 12.95
CA HIS A 213 0.15 16.73 13.22
C HIS A 213 0.45 17.12 14.66
N ASN A 214 -0.47 16.91 15.61
CA ASN A 214 -0.48 17.64 16.89
C ASN A 214 -0.11 16.79 18.14
N PRO A 215 1.18 16.51 18.40
CA PRO A 215 1.67 16.01 19.68
C PRO A 215 2.23 17.13 20.57
N ARG A 216 2.58 16.76 21.81
CA ARG A 216 3.07 17.65 22.89
C ARG A 216 4.41 18.37 22.60
N SER A 217 5.18 18.00 21.57
CA SER A 217 6.53 18.54 21.25
C SER A 217 6.62 19.14 19.84
N GLU A 218 7.29 20.30 19.69
CA GLU A 218 7.38 21.06 18.44
C GLU A 218 8.13 20.34 17.30
N ASN A 219 9.22 19.62 17.62
CA ASN A 219 9.94 18.84 16.61
C ASN A 219 9.10 17.67 16.09
N VAL A 220 8.33 17.03 16.97
CA VAL A 220 7.43 15.93 16.59
C VAL A 220 6.27 16.48 15.75
N LYS A 221 5.76 17.68 16.06
CA LYS A 221 4.74 18.35 15.23
C LYS A 221 5.22 18.58 13.80
N LEU A 222 6.44 19.12 13.60
CA LEU A 222 6.96 19.37 12.26
C LEU A 222 7.19 18.05 11.49
N GLY A 223 7.74 17.02 12.14
CA GLY A 223 7.93 15.70 11.53
C GLY A 223 6.61 15.08 11.05
N LEU A 224 5.57 15.13 11.87
CA LEU A 224 4.24 14.66 11.48
C LEU A 224 3.63 15.53 10.38
N PHE A 225 3.79 16.86 10.43
CA PHE A 225 3.30 17.74 9.37
C PHE A 225 3.95 17.40 8.00
N ARG A 226 5.25 17.08 7.98
CA ARG A 226 5.94 16.59 6.78
C ARG A 226 5.41 15.24 6.32
N ARG A 227 5.12 14.32 7.24
CA ARG A 227 4.50 13.03 6.92
C ARG A 227 3.13 13.21 6.27
N ARG A 228 2.25 13.98 6.91
CA ARG A 228 0.92 14.32 6.37
C ARG A 228 1.01 15.03 5.01
N SER A 229 2.00 15.91 4.83
CA SER A 229 2.24 16.58 3.55
C SER A 229 2.67 15.60 2.45
N ALA A 230 3.58 14.66 2.76
CA ALA A 230 4.00 13.64 1.80
C ALA A 230 2.85 12.68 1.42
N GLU A 231 2.02 12.29 2.38
CA GLU A 231 0.79 11.54 2.12
C GLU A 231 -0.16 12.32 1.20
N GLY A 232 -0.32 13.63 1.44
CA GLY A 232 -1.10 14.52 0.56
C GLY A 232 -0.52 14.65 -0.86
N TYR A 233 0.80 14.81 -1.01
CA TYR A 233 1.44 14.85 -2.33
C TYR A 233 1.27 13.54 -3.08
N LEU A 234 1.41 12.41 -2.38
CA LEU A 234 1.19 11.10 -2.98
C LEU A 234 -0.28 10.94 -3.41
N TRP A 235 -1.23 11.37 -2.58
CA TRP A 235 -2.65 11.33 -2.90
C TRP A 235 -3.02 12.13 -4.16
N SER A 236 -2.45 13.33 -4.32
CA SER A 236 -2.84 14.28 -5.38
C SER A 236 -2.32 13.95 -6.78
N ASP A 237 -1.24 13.17 -6.92
CA ASP A 237 -0.63 12.90 -8.22
C ASP A 237 -0.33 11.41 -8.41
N MET A 238 -1.00 10.80 -9.39
CA MET A 238 -0.83 9.40 -9.75
C MET A 238 0.57 9.06 -10.30
N LYS A 239 1.33 10.06 -10.77
CA LYS A 239 2.72 9.89 -11.24
C LYS A 239 3.75 10.12 -10.14
N MET A 240 3.33 10.70 -9.01
CA MET A 240 4.19 10.92 -7.85
C MET A 240 4.62 9.58 -7.27
N ASN A 241 5.92 9.39 -7.03
CA ASN A 241 6.41 8.27 -6.25
C ASN A 241 6.71 8.69 -4.80
N ALA A 242 6.81 7.70 -3.90
CA ALA A 242 7.03 7.94 -2.49
C ALA A 242 8.31 8.74 -2.18
N GLN A 243 9.38 8.53 -2.93
CA GLN A 243 10.66 9.24 -2.73
C GLN A 243 10.54 10.73 -3.08
N GLN A 244 9.82 11.04 -4.17
CA GLN A 244 9.55 12.42 -4.59
C GLN A 244 8.66 13.12 -3.55
N ALA A 245 7.55 12.48 -3.14
CA ALA A 245 6.64 13.00 -2.12
C ALA A 245 7.37 13.26 -0.79
N PHE A 246 8.21 12.32 -0.36
CA PHE A 246 9.04 12.48 0.83
C PHE A 246 10.03 13.62 0.71
N LYS A 247 10.78 13.70 -0.40
CA LYS A 247 11.78 14.77 -0.62
C LYS A 247 11.12 16.14 -0.56
N LEU A 248 10.00 16.32 -1.26
CA LEU A 248 9.25 17.57 -1.26
C LEU A 248 8.78 17.96 0.16
N SER A 249 8.33 16.99 0.96
CA SER A 249 7.92 17.28 2.33
C SER A 249 9.09 17.67 3.24
N GLN A 250 10.30 17.18 3.01
CA GLN A 250 11.49 17.58 3.79
C GLN A 250 11.93 19.03 3.55
N GLU A 251 11.47 19.65 2.46
CA GLU A 251 11.73 21.07 2.17
C GLU A 251 10.95 21.99 3.12
N ILE A 252 9.87 21.51 3.75
CA ILE A 252 9.04 22.27 4.68
C ILE A 252 9.84 22.57 5.97
N LYS A 253 10.18 23.85 6.19
CA LYS A 253 10.94 24.31 7.37
C LYS A 253 10.07 24.77 8.54
N LYS A 254 8.85 25.20 8.26
CA LYS A 254 7.88 25.68 9.27
C LYS A 254 6.46 25.28 8.87
N ILE A 255 5.60 25.09 9.86
CA ILE A 255 4.19 24.78 9.64
C ILE A 255 3.51 26.03 9.07
N THR A 256 2.83 25.88 7.95
CA THR A 256 1.97 26.91 7.34
C THR A 256 0.68 26.21 6.94
N LEU A 257 -0.44 26.63 7.53
CA LEU A 257 -1.77 26.05 7.34
C LEU A 257 -2.58 26.86 6.34
#